data_AF-A0A6J8B6X9-F1
#
_entry.id   AF-A0A6J8B6X9-F1
#
_cell.length_a   1.000
_cell.length_b   1.000
_cell.length_c   1.000
_cell.angle_alpha   90.00
_cell.angle_beta   90.00
_cell.angle_gamma   90.00
#
_symmetry.space_group_name_H-M   'P 1'
#
loop_
_entity.id
_entity.type
_entity.pdbx_description
1 polymer ?
#
loop_
_entity_poly.entity_id
_entity_poly.type
_entity_poly.pdbx_seq_one_letter_code
_entity_poly.pdbx_strand_id
1 'polypeptide(L)'
;MNSEDEEIMIKLHQEFMDYLDAKFLVDFLYKHKVLTVEDCNRIINMEPVSERTRELLFLLPRIIPSLDLFYYALNKCGYDFLAVKMKDSNMRINRQHKCRLFGTHRYHLVNYRHELKRLTHSGKHDQLREEINKMRTMWEMAVKVNFKGMTENDLRGLADRYFYALDADCEFRRVIFDKTFVESDLFQRIRDLSKYTSEVNIPNMLCSARYGSAIFMANQKDFEKAHGYIKEAKQRFCFVKACRETGVVLYIEYNMFNIIYSDTMQYNQREHLLDLGRQAIDHFQKEKKTNPEVAEDFLRMFSLKLAHLYLGIGLFGDYLKSDVPNKYIEEGKRLLKTIKDNKQMWERMEVRWEWFYYTAQARISYLENCPLQALEFTKHALSVAEKGKGNNQNEIKSSKDTITYIEDKISSQQRRWYFCNII
;
A
#
# COMPACT_ATOMS: atom_id res chain seq x y z
N MET A 1 8.55 0.73 -40.85
CA MET A 1 9.27 -0.21 -39.97
C MET A 1 9.79 -1.36 -40.81
N ASN A 2 10.94 -1.96 -40.50
CA ASN A 2 11.43 -3.16 -41.19
C ASN A 2 10.81 -4.43 -40.54
N SER A 3 10.93 -5.59 -41.20
CA SER A 3 10.29 -6.83 -40.73
C SER A 3 10.86 -7.35 -39.39
N GLU A 4 12.13 -7.08 -39.11
CA GLU A 4 12.80 -7.48 -37.86
C GLU A 4 12.27 -6.66 -36.68
N ASP A 5 12.09 -5.35 -36.87
CA ASP A 5 11.49 -4.44 -35.90
C ASP A 5 10.03 -4.79 -35.61
N GLU A 6 9.25 -5.14 -36.64
CA GLU A 6 7.87 -5.60 -36.45
C GLU A 6 7.81 -6.89 -35.62
N GLU A 7 8.73 -7.83 -35.85
CA GLU A 7 8.82 -9.06 -35.08
C GLU A 7 9.19 -8.80 -33.61
N ILE A 8 10.10 -7.84 -33.34
CA ILE A 8 10.44 -7.40 -31.98
C ILE A 8 9.22 -6.80 -31.28
N MET A 9 8.46 -5.94 -31.97
CA MET A 9 7.24 -5.32 -31.42
C MET A 9 6.17 -6.36 -31.10
N ILE A 10 6.01 -7.39 -31.92
CA ILE A 10 5.09 -8.51 -31.67
C ILE A 10 5.56 -9.35 -30.47
N LYS A 11 6.84 -9.74 -30.44
CA LYS A 11 7.41 -10.56 -29.35
C LYS A 11 7.31 -9.88 -27.99
N LEU A 12 7.52 -8.57 -27.95
CA LEU A 12 7.50 -7.77 -26.72
C LEU A 12 6.15 -7.08 -26.47
N HIS A 13 5.13 -7.31 -27.30
CA HIS A 13 3.85 -6.59 -27.22
C HIS A 13 3.25 -6.65 -25.82
N GLN A 14 3.15 -7.86 -25.26
CA GLN A 14 2.57 -8.05 -23.92
C GLN A 14 3.41 -7.35 -22.84
N GLU A 15 4.75 -7.38 -22.97
CA GLU A 15 5.61 -6.71 -22.02
C GLU A 15 5.51 -5.20 -22.09
N PHE A 16 5.38 -4.63 -23.30
CA PHE A 16 5.09 -3.21 -23.43
C PHE A 16 3.74 -2.90 -22.76
N MET A 17 2.70 -3.66 -23.06
CA MET A 17 1.36 -3.49 -22.47
C MET A 17 1.35 -3.57 -20.94
N ASP A 18 2.18 -4.44 -20.36
CA ASP A 18 2.25 -4.65 -18.91
C ASP A 18 3.12 -3.60 -18.19
N TYR A 19 4.11 -3.02 -18.88
CA TYR A 19 5.19 -2.29 -18.20
C TYR A 19 5.41 -0.86 -18.68
N LEU A 20 4.99 -0.53 -19.89
CA LEU A 20 5.12 0.81 -20.46
C LEU A 20 3.91 1.65 -20.03
N ASP A 21 4.13 2.89 -19.62
CA ASP A 21 3.09 3.92 -19.66
C ASP A 21 3.48 4.94 -20.72
N ALA A 22 2.78 4.89 -21.84
CA ALA A 22 3.06 5.71 -23.01
C ALA A 22 3.16 7.21 -22.69
N LYS A 23 2.44 7.71 -21.67
CA LYS A 23 2.47 9.13 -21.26
C LYS A 23 3.90 9.64 -21.02
N PHE A 24 4.80 8.80 -20.48
CA PHE A 24 6.17 9.21 -20.19
C PHE A 24 7.06 9.29 -21.43
N LEU A 25 6.63 8.71 -22.55
CA LEU A 25 7.36 8.77 -23.81
C LEU A 25 6.83 9.90 -24.71
N VAL A 26 5.60 10.38 -24.48
CA VAL A 26 4.93 11.37 -25.34
C VAL A 26 5.79 12.62 -25.54
N ASP A 27 6.28 13.25 -24.48
CA ASP A 27 7.10 14.46 -24.58
C ASP A 27 8.40 14.23 -25.36
N PHE A 28 9.02 13.06 -25.15
CA PHE A 28 10.25 12.70 -25.85
C PHE A 28 9.98 12.52 -27.34
N LEU A 29 8.95 11.75 -27.68
CA LEU A 29 8.57 11.44 -29.05
C LEU A 29 8.04 12.67 -29.80
N TYR A 30 7.32 13.57 -29.13
CA TYR A 30 6.91 14.86 -29.67
C TYR A 30 8.11 15.75 -30.03
N LYS A 31 9.08 15.89 -29.11
CA LYS A 31 10.31 16.67 -29.35
C LYS A 31 11.12 16.16 -30.54
N HIS A 32 11.06 14.86 -30.79
CA HIS A 32 11.72 14.21 -31.94
C HIS A 32 10.82 14.12 -33.18
N LYS A 33 9.69 14.85 -33.21
CA LYS A 33 8.75 14.93 -34.34
C LYS A 33 8.15 13.58 -34.75
N VAL A 34 8.05 12.64 -33.82
CA VAL A 34 7.36 11.36 -34.01
C VAL A 34 5.86 11.55 -33.81
N LEU A 35 5.45 12.14 -32.69
CA LEU A 35 4.03 12.36 -32.40
C LEU A 35 3.61 13.76 -32.81
N THR A 36 2.37 13.90 -33.28
CA THR A 36 1.73 15.21 -33.44
C THR A 36 1.17 15.71 -32.12
N VAL A 37 0.84 17.00 -32.02
CA VAL A 37 0.16 17.57 -30.84
C VAL A 37 -1.17 16.83 -30.56
N GLU A 38 -1.88 16.43 -31.61
CA GLU A 38 -3.14 15.69 -31.49
C GLU A 38 -2.91 14.28 -30.92
N ASP A 39 -1.90 13.55 -31.40
CA ASP A 39 -1.53 12.25 -30.83
C ASP A 39 -1.11 12.36 -29.37
N CYS A 40 -0.35 13.41 -29.03
CA CYS A 40 0.07 13.67 -27.66
C CYS A 40 -1.15 13.86 -26.74
N ASN A 41 -2.08 14.72 -27.14
CA ASN A 41 -3.31 14.97 -26.38
C ASN A 41 -4.18 13.71 -26.29
N ARG A 42 -4.26 12.91 -27.36
CA ARG A 42 -5.01 11.66 -27.36
C ARG A 42 -4.42 10.66 -26.37
N ILE A 43 -3.11 10.41 -26.43
CA ILE A 43 -2.43 9.44 -25.57
C ILE A 43 -2.43 9.88 -24.11
N ILE A 44 -2.15 11.16 -23.80
CA ILE A 44 -2.06 11.65 -22.42
C ILE A 44 -3.41 11.54 -21.69
N ASN A 45 -4.51 11.78 -22.41
CA ASN A 45 -5.86 11.80 -21.83
C ASN A 45 -6.54 10.43 -21.81
N MET A 46 -5.95 9.42 -22.45
CA MET A 46 -6.48 8.06 -22.41
C MET A 46 -6.25 7.42 -21.02
N GLU A 47 -7.27 6.73 -20.53
CA GLU A 47 -7.20 5.84 -19.38
C GLU A 47 -7.95 4.55 -19.71
N PRO A 48 -7.51 3.37 -19.22
CA PRO A 48 -6.35 3.11 -18.35
C PRO A 48 -4.97 3.18 -19.06
N VAL A 49 -3.88 2.99 -18.30
CA VAL A 49 -2.48 2.95 -18.81
C VAL A 49 -2.35 1.98 -19.98
N SER A 50 -2.99 0.81 -19.89
CA SER A 50 -2.96 -0.20 -20.95
C SER A 50 -3.54 0.31 -22.27
N GLU A 51 -4.59 1.13 -22.24
CA GLU A 51 -5.14 1.75 -23.46
C GLU A 51 -4.20 2.82 -24.01
N ARG A 52 -3.58 3.65 -23.15
CA ARG A 52 -2.53 4.60 -23.60
C ARG A 52 -1.39 3.90 -24.31
N THR A 53 -0.93 2.81 -23.70
CA THR A 53 0.19 2.03 -24.20
C THR A 53 -0.17 1.30 -25.47
N ARG A 54 -1.36 0.71 -25.56
CA ARG A 54 -1.88 0.13 -26.79
C ARG A 54 -1.90 1.15 -27.92
N GLU A 55 -2.42 2.35 -27.65
CA GLU A 55 -2.51 3.42 -28.63
C GLU A 55 -1.12 3.81 -29.17
N LEU A 56 -0.15 4.03 -28.27
CA LEU A 56 1.21 4.31 -28.70
C LEU A 56 1.81 3.17 -29.52
N LEU A 57 1.66 1.91 -29.07
CA LEU A 57 2.19 0.74 -29.79
C LEU A 57 1.54 0.53 -31.16
N PHE A 58 0.28 0.95 -31.33
CA PHE A 58 -0.42 0.91 -32.61
C PHE A 58 0.07 1.99 -33.57
N LEU A 59 0.43 3.16 -33.06
CA LEU A 59 0.93 4.28 -33.85
C LEU A 59 2.37 4.08 -34.30
N LEU A 60 3.24 3.53 -33.45
CA LEU A 60 4.68 3.42 -33.72
C LEU A 60 5.01 2.74 -35.06
N PRO A 61 4.47 1.56 -35.42
CA PRO A 61 4.74 0.90 -36.72
C PRO A 61 4.46 1.77 -37.94
N ARG A 62 3.51 2.69 -37.81
CA ARG A 62 3.04 3.56 -38.91
C ARG A 62 3.87 4.84 -39.05
N ILE A 63 4.54 5.25 -37.98
CA ILE A 63 5.11 6.60 -37.88
C ILE A 63 6.64 6.57 -37.81
N ILE A 64 7.24 5.55 -37.19
CA ILE A 64 8.70 5.44 -37.11
C ILE A 64 9.25 4.45 -38.15
N PRO A 65 10.29 4.84 -38.92
CA PRO A 65 10.91 3.96 -39.91
C PRO A 65 11.77 2.85 -39.28
N SER A 66 12.34 3.11 -38.09
CA SER A 66 13.18 2.20 -37.29
C SER A 66 12.84 2.33 -35.80
N LEU A 67 12.98 1.24 -35.04
CA LEU A 67 12.83 1.22 -33.59
C LEU A 67 13.95 1.93 -32.80
N ASP A 68 15.03 2.37 -33.44
CA ASP A 68 16.17 3.01 -32.75
C ASP A 68 15.76 4.20 -31.86
N LEU A 69 14.86 5.04 -32.37
CA LEU A 69 14.37 6.21 -31.66
C LEU A 69 13.45 5.82 -30.50
N PHE A 70 12.65 4.76 -30.66
CA PHE A 70 11.81 4.22 -29.61
C PHE A 70 12.64 3.55 -28.51
N TYR A 71 13.66 2.78 -28.88
CA TYR A 71 14.68 2.24 -27.98
C TYR A 71 15.35 3.35 -27.16
N TYR A 72 15.72 4.46 -27.81
CA TYR A 72 16.35 5.59 -27.13
C TYR A 72 15.36 6.29 -26.19
N ALA A 73 14.09 6.46 -26.60
CA ALA A 73 13.04 6.99 -25.76
C ALA A 73 12.83 6.13 -24.50
N LEU A 74 12.79 4.80 -24.64
CA LEU A 74 12.67 3.87 -23.52
C LEU A 74 13.82 4.05 -22.52
N ASN A 75 15.08 4.07 -22.99
CA ASN A 75 16.24 4.31 -22.11
C ASN A 75 16.16 5.65 -21.39
N LYS A 76 15.78 6.73 -22.09
CA LYS A 76 15.72 8.07 -21.51
C LYS A 76 14.57 8.27 -20.55
N CYS A 77 13.49 7.52 -20.71
CA CYS A 77 12.29 7.62 -19.89
C CYS A 77 12.20 6.56 -18.79
N GLY A 78 13.31 5.88 -18.45
CA GLY A 78 13.35 4.92 -17.33
C GLY A 78 12.81 3.53 -17.64
N TYR A 79 12.74 3.17 -18.92
CA TYR A 79 12.37 1.85 -19.45
C TYR A 79 13.57 1.16 -20.12
N ASP A 80 14.77 1.40 -19.60
CA ASP A 80 16.02 0.77 -20.05
C ASP A 80 15.92 -0.76 -20.10
N PHE A 81 15.18 -1.39 -19.18
CA PHE A 81 14.94 -2.83 -19.20
C PHE A 81 14.13 -3.31 -20.44
N LEU A 82 13.14 -2.54 -20.90
CA LEU A 82 12.42 -2.84 -22.14
C LEU A 82 13.33 -2.58 -23.35
N ALA A 83 14.12 -1.51 -23.28
CA ALA A 83 15.07 -1.17 -24.32
C ALA A 83 16.13 -2.29 -24.49
N VAL A 84 16.68 -2.82 -23.40
CA VAL A 84 17.63 -3.96 -23.42
C VAL A 84 16.97 -5.18 -24.08
N LYS A 85 15.73 -5.50 -23.73
CA LYS A 85 15.00 -6.62 -24.35
C LYS A 85 14.74 -6.44 -25.84
N MET A 86 14.54 -5.20 -26.30
CA MET A 86 14.43 -4.91 -27.73
C MET A 86 15.73 -5.20 -28.49
N LYS A 87 16.90 -4.94 -27.89
CA LYS A 87 18.21 -5.21 -28.52
C LYS A 87 18.64 -6.67 -28.47
N ASP A 88 18.19 -7.41 -27.46
CA ASP A 88 18.66 -8.78 -27.19
C ASP A 88 17.75 -9.89 -27.78
N SER A 89 16.93 -9.58 -28.79
CA SER A 89 15.92 -10.48 -29.39
C SER A 89 16.47 -11.78 -30.00
N ASN A 90 17.80 -11.98 -30.03
CA ASN A 90 18.49 -13.21 -30.46
C ASN A 90 19.35 -13.93 -29.40
N MET A 91 19.37 -13.53 -28.13
CA MET A 91 20.10 -14.28 -27.08
C MET A 91 19.23 -14.62 -25.86
N ARG A 92 19.01 -15.92 -25.65
CA ARG A 92 18.65 -16.49 -24.35
C ARG A 92 19.73 -16.10 -23.34
N ILE A 93 19.44 -15.20 -22.38
CA ILE A 93 19.89 -15.25 -20.97
C ILE A 93 19.19 -14.13 -20.16
N ASN A 94 18.55 -14.55 -19.07
CA ASN A 94 18.01 -13.74 -17.98
C ASN A 94 19.06 -12.79 -17.35
N ARG A 95 19.12 -11.54 -17.79
CA ARG A 95 19.67 -10.44 -16.97
C ARG A 95 18.69 -9.28 -16.89
N GLN A 96 17.49 -9.54 -16.37
CA GLN A 96 16.71 -8.50 -15.71
C GLN A 96 17.63 -7.83 -14.68
N HIS A 97 17.82 -6.51 -14.77
CA HIS A 97 18.44 -5.73 -13.70
C HIS A 97 17.57 -5.83 -12.45
N LYS A 98 17.74 -6.92 -11.70
CA LYS A 98 17.13 -7.10 -10.39
C LYS A 98 17.70 -6.01 -9.50
N CYS A 99 16.85 -5.07 -9.10
CA CYS A 99 17.17 -3.99 -8.18
C CYS A 99 18.08 -4.50 -7.04
N ARG A 100 19.19 -3.78 -6.79
CA ARG A 100 20.02 -4.00 -5.60
C ARG A 100 19.31 -3.37 -4.39
N LEU A 101 18.16 -3.93 -4.03
CA LEU A 101 17.31 -3.40 -2.96
C LEU A 101 18.08 -3.29 -1.64
N PHE A 102 18.82 -4.31 -1.22
CA PHE A 102 19.38 -4.35 0.14
C PHE A 102 20.73 -3.62 0.32
N GLY A 103 20.90 -2.46 -0.32
CA GLY A 103 22.08 -1.60 -0.18
C GLY A 103 21.97 -0.52 0.91
N THR A 104 23.08 0.15 1.21
CA THR A 104 23.18 1.20 2.25
C THR A 104 22.28 2.41 1.98
N HIS A 105 22.15 2.86 0.73
CA HIS A 105 21.24 3.95 0.36
C HIS A 105 19.78 3.64 0.70
N ARG A 106 19.30 2.43 0.33
CA ARG A 106 17.93 2.01 0.64
C ARG A 106 17.70 1.83 2.14
N TYR A 107 18.71 1.36 2.89
CA TYR A 107 18.61 1.25 4.35
C TYR A 107 18.17 2.57 4.98
N HIS A 108 18.81 3.69 4.62
CA HIS A 108 18.44 5.01 5.17
C HIS A 108 17.04 5.45 4.74
N LEU A 109 16.64 5.19 3.50
CA LEU A 109 15.33 5.56 2.99
C LEU A 109 14.18 4.77 3.64
N VAL A 110 14.38 3.46 3.85
CA VAL A 110 13.39 2.60 4.52
C VAL A 110 13.21 3.03 5.97
N ASN A 111 14.30 3.33 6.69
CA ASN A 111 14.21 3.83 8.06
C ASN A 111 13.51 5.19 8.12
N TYR A 112 13.87 6.12 7.23
CA TYR A 112 13.18 7.42 7.13
C TYR A 112 11.67 7.23 6.90
N ARG A 113 11.28 6.36 5.94
CA ARG A 113 9.86 6.09 5.69
C ARG A 113 9.17 5.44 6.90
N HIS A 114 9.88 4.56 7.60
CA HIS A 114 9.38 3.89 8.80
C HIS A 114 9.13 4.89 9.94
N GLU A 115 10.01 5.86 10.16
CA GLU A 115 9.80 6.95 11.10
C GLU A 115 8.49 7.71 10.80
N LEU A 116 8.26 8.08 9.54
CA LEU A 116 7.01 8.74 9.12
C LEU A 116 5.77 7.85 9.35
N LYS A 117 5.89 6.52 9.15
CA LYS A 117 4.82 5.56 9.50
C LYS A 117 4.54 5.63 11.01
N ARG A 118 5.57 5.63 11.86
CA ARG A 118 5.37 5.69 13.32
C ARG A 118 4.69 6.97 13.76
N LEU A 119 4.98 8.12 13.12
CA LEU A 119 4.27 9.37 13.36
C LEU A 119 2.77 9.23 13.02
N THR A 120 2.47 8.64 11.86
CA THR A 120 1.10 8.39 11.39
C THR A 120 0.30 7.54 12.37
N HIS A 121 0.86 6.40 12.80
CA HIS A 121 0.16 5.42 13.66
C HIS A 121 0.17 5.77 15.15
N SER A 122 1.02 6.73 15.58
CA SER A 122 1.06 7.25 16.95
C SER A 122 0.25 8.53 17.15
N GLY A 123 -0.47 9.01 16.12
CA GLY A 123 -1.25 10.26 16.21
C GLY A 123 -0.40 11.55 16.23
N LYS A 124 0.88 11.48 15.83
CA LYS A 124 1.80 12.64 15.79
C LYS A 124 1.75 13.35 14.44
N HIS A 125 0.55 13.73 14.01
CA HIS A 125 0.29 14.21 12.65
C HIS A 125 0.86 15.61 12.36
N ASP A 126 1.02 16.45 13.39
CA ASP A 126 1.69 17.75 13.23
C ASP A 126 3.15 17.58 12.80
N GLN A 127 3.89 16.70 13.49
CA GLN A 127 5.27 16.36 13.15
C GLN A 127 5.36 15.69 11.76
N LEU A 128 4.39 14.85 11.40
CA LEU A 128 4.31 14.28 10.06
C LEU A 128 4.17 15.38 8.99
N ARG A 129 3.26 16.34 9.21
CA ARG A 129 3.02 17.46 8.30
C ARG A 129 4.24 18.36 8.18
N GLU A 130 4.95 18.62 9.28
CA GLU A 130 6.21 19.37 9.28
C GLU A 130 7.26 18.70 8.39
N GLU A 131 7.48 17.39 8.54
CA GLU A 131 8.45 16.65 7.72
C GLU A 131 8.06 16.61 6.24
N ILE A 132 6.76 16.42 5.92
CA ILE A 132 6.26 16.49 4.54
C ILE A 132 6.49 17.88 3.94
N ASN A 133 6.15 18.93 4.69
CA ASN A 133 6.31 20.32 4.24
C ASN A 133 7.79 20.68 4.04
N LYS A 134 8.68 20.21 4.90
CA LYS A 134 10.13 20.37 4.77
C LYS A 134 10.64 19.76 3.47
N MET A 135 10.26 18.51 3.17
CA MET A 135 10.65 17.86 1.91
C MET A 135 10.06 18.54 0.68
N ARG A 136 8.79 18.96 0.75
CA ARG A 136 8.17 19.76 -0.31
C ARG A 136 8.95 21.04 -0.58
N THR A 137 9.29 21.79 0.46
CA THR A 137 10.02 23.06 0.34
C THR A 137 11.39 22.86 -0.30
N MET A 138 12.14 21.84 0.14
CA MET A 138 13.44 21.52 -0.43
C MET A 138 13.34 21.14 -1.92
N TRP A 139 12.34 20.32 -2.28
CA TRP A 139 12.10 19.95 -3.68
C TRP A 139 11.73 21.17 -4.55
N GLU A 140 10.79 22.00 -4.09
CA GLU A 140 10.36 23.21 -4.82
C GLU A 140 11.50 24.21 -5.01
N MET A 141 12.38 24.37 -4.02
CA MET A 141 13.59 25.18 -4.15
C MET A 141 14.55 24.63 -5.21
N ALA A 142 14.77 23.31 -5.21
CA ALA A 142 15.61 22.65 -6.21
C ALA A 142 15.05 22.80 -7.63
N VAL A 143 13.73 22.64 -7.80
CA VAL A 143 13.05 22.85 -9.09
C VAL A 143 13.17 24.30 -9.57
N LYS A 144 12.99 25.29 -8.67
CA LYS A 144 13.08 26.72 -9.02
C LYS A 144 14.44 27.11 -9.59
N VAL A 145 15.52 26.48 -9.13
CA VAL A 145 16.88 26.70 -9.67
C VAL A 145 17.24 25.71 -10.78
N ASN A 146 16.26 24.97 -11.32
CA ASN A 146 16.45 23.92 -12.33
C ASN A 146 17.55 22.92 -11.93
N PHE A 147 17.58 22.54 -10.65
CA PHE A 147 18.55 21.63 -10.04
C PHE A 147 20.02 22.07 -10.19
N LYS A 148 20.27 23.35 -10.49
CA LYS A 148 21.62 23.89 -10.69
C LYS A 148 22.46 23.70 -9.43
N GLY A 149 23.63 23.08 -9.59
CA GLY A 149 24.58 22.83 -8.49
C GLY A 149 24.34 21.54 -7.72
N MET A 150 23.36 20.71 -8.10
CA MET A 150 23.17 19.38 -7.52
C MET A 150 23.87 18.31 -8.34
N THR A 151 24.51 17.34 -7.66
CA THR A 151 24.95 16.12 -8.34
C THR A 151 23.76 15.21 -8.62
N GLU A 152 23.92 14.26 -9.53
CA GLU A 152 22.87 13.27 -9.82
C GLU A 152 22.49 12.44 -8.58
N ASN A 153 23.46 12.12 -7.73
CA ASN A 153 23.20 11.40 -6.47
C ASN A 153 22.41 12.24 -5.47
N ASP A 154 22.71 13.54 -5.35
CA ASP A 154 21.97 14.45 -4.47
C ASP A 154 20.53 14.63 -4.95
N LEU A 155 20.34 14.75 -6.27
CA LEU A 155 19.02 14.85 -6.88
C LEU A 155 18.18 13.59 -6.60
N ARG A 156 18.76 12.41 -6.83
CA ARG A 156 18.10 11.13 -6.56
C ARG A 156 17.78 10.96 -5.08
N GLY A 157 18.71 11.29 -4.19
CA GLY A 157 18.50 11.22 -2.75
C GLY A 157 17.40 12.16 -2.25
N LEU A 158 17.31 13.37 -2.81
CA LEU A 158 16.23 14.31 -2.51
C LEU A 158 14.89 13.80 -3.04
N ALA A 159 14.85 13.31 -4.29
CA ALA A 159 13.66 12.76 -4.91
C ALA A 159 13.13 11.54 -4.14
N ASP A 160 14.00 10.63 -3.73
CA ASP A 160 13.64 9.45 -2.93
C ASP A 160 13.01 9.84 -1.60
N ARG A 161 13.62 10.77 -0.86
CA ARG A 161 13.09 11.25 0.42
C ARG A 161 11.74 11.95 0.23
N TYR A 162 11.62 12.80 -0.78
CA TYR A 162 10.36 13.48 -1.05
C TYR A 162 9.27 12.48 -1.45
N PHE A 163 9.60 11.46 -2.25
CA PHE A 163 8.68 10.38 -2.58
C PHE A 163 8.17 9.66 -1.33
N TYR A 164 9.06 9.28 -0.41
CA TYR A 164 8.64 8.61 0.81
C TYR A 164 7.82 9.51 1.75
N ALA A 165 8.04 10.83 1.73
CA ALA A 165 7.18 11.78 2.42
C ALA A 165 5.77 11.81 1.79
N LEU A 166 5.65 11.80 0.46
CA LEU A 166 4.36 11.72 -0.24
C LEU A 166 3.65 10.37 -0.02
N ASP A 167 4.38 9.24 0.00
CA ASP A 167 3.81 7.93 0.37
C ASP A 167 3.35 7.90 1.83
N ALA A 168 3.99 8.66 2.73
CA ALA A 168 3.54 8.82 4.09
C ALA A 168 2.23 9.63 4.18
N ASP A 169 2.09 10.70 3.39
CA ASP A 169 0.83 11.44 3.28
C ASP A 169 -0.30 10.54 2.75
N CYS A 170 -0.01 9.73 1.73
CA CYS A 170 -0.96 8.74 1.21
C CYS A 170 -1.41 7.74 2.29
N GLU A 171 -0.48 7.22 3.11
CA GLU A 171 -0.85 6.34 4.24
C GLU A 171 -1.70 7.08 5.27
N PHE A 172 -1.33 8.31 5.61
CA PHE A 172 -2.09 9.12 6.56
C PHE A 172 -3.54 9.35 6.12
N ARG A 173 -3.75 9.79 4.87
CA ARG A 173 -5.08 9.96 4.26
C ARG A 173 -5.91 8.68 4.34
N ARG A 174 -5.27 7.52 4.14
CA ARG A 174 -5.93 6.21 4.28
C ARG A 174 -6.28 5.87 5.73
N VAL A 175 -5.37 6.13 6.66
CA VAL A 175 -5.54 5.86 8.10
C VAL A 175 -6.73 6.62 8.67
N ILE A 176 -6.92 7.89 8.27
CA ILE A 176 -8.06 8.73 8.67
C ILE A 176 -9.32 8.51 7.81
N PHE A 177 -9.25 7.61 6.84
CA PHE A 177 -10.34 7.29 5.92
C PHE A 177 -10.87 8.50 5.11
N ASP A 178 -9.96 9.31 4.58
CA ASP A 178 -10.29 10.48 3.76
C ASP A 178 -10.86 10.07 2.39
N LYS A 179 -12.16 10.31 2.18
CA LYS A 179 -12.87 9.96 0.94
C LYS A 179 -12.54 10.89 -0.23
N THR A 180 -12.04 12.10 0.01
CA THR A 180 -11.65 13.04 -1.06
C THR A 180 -10.22 12.81 -1.53
N PHE A 181 -9.50 11.89 -0.90
CA PHE A 181 -8.11 11.56 -1.23
C PHE A 181 -7.89 11.26 -2.72
N VAL A 182 -8.87 10.65 -3.39
CA VAL A 182 -8.79 10.31 -4.84
C VAL A 182 -8.65 11.53 -5.74
N GLU A 183 -9.14 12.70 -5.33
CA GLU A 183 -9.08 13.96 -6.08
C GLU A 183 -7.78 14.73 -5.85
N SER A 184 -6.90 14.21 -4.99
CA SER A 184 -5.66 14.88 -4.61
C SER A 184 -4.63 14.89 -5.75
N ASP A 185 -3.92 16.01 -5.89
CA ASP A 185 -2.78 16.17 -6.78
C ASP A 185 -1.54 15.36 -6.33
N LEU A 186 -1.58 14.72 -5.14
CA LEU A 186 -0.51 13.87 -4.62
C LEU A 186 -0.09 12.78 -5.60
N PHE A 187 -1.04 12.13 -6.28
CA PHE A 187 -0.71 11.06 -7.23
C PHE A 187 0.05 11.59 -8.44
N GLN A 188 -0.35 12.75 -8.96
CA GLN A 188 0.35 13.39 -10.07
C GLN A 188 1.76 13.81 -9.65
N ARG A 189 1.92 14.40 -8.45
CA ARG A 189 3.24 14.73 -7.88
C ARG A 189 4.15 13.51 -7.76
N ILE A 190 3.63 12.38 -7.27
CA ILE A 190 4.41 11.13 -7.17
C ILE A 190 4.85 10.66 -8.57
N ARG A 191 3.94 10.67 -9.56
CA ARG A 191 4.27 10.28 -10.95
C ARG A 191 5.35 11.18 -11.54
N ASP A 192 5.25 12.49 -11.36
CA ASP A 192 6.23 13.46 -11.87
C ASP A 192 7.61 13.31 -11.20
N LEU A 193 7.62 12.93 -9.92
CA LEU A 193 8.82 12.69 -9.14
C LEU A 193 9.53 11.38 -9.51
N SER A 194 8.78 10.38 -9.98
CA SER A 194 9.25 9.00 -10.18
C SER A 194 10.45 8.88 -11.12
N LYS A 195 10.59 9.77 -12.11
CA LYS A 195 11.73 9.79 -13.04
C LYS A 195 13.05 10.28 -12.42
N TYR A 196 12.97 10.93 -11.25
CA TYR A 196 14.12 11.46 -10.54
C TYR A 196 14.58 10.57 -9.39
N THR A 197 13.80 9.54 -9.03
CA THR A 197 14.16 8.63 -7.93
C THR A 197 15.27 7.68 -8.33
N SER A 198 15.90 7.06 -7.33
CA SER A 198 16.92 6.03 -7.59
C SER A 198 16.33 4.74 -8.18
N GLU A 199 15.03 4.49 -7.97
CA GLU A 199 14.33 3.30 -8.46
C GLU A 199 12.90 3.61 -8.89
N VAL A 200 12.69 3.87 -10.18
CA VAL A 200 11.39 4.29 -10.77
C VAL A 200 10.25 3.30 -10.54
N ASN A 201 10.57 2.00 -10.42
CA ASN A 201 9.56 0.95 -10.25
C ASN A 201 8.87 1.03 -8.87
N ILE A 202 9.56 1.49 -7.83
CA ILE A 202 8.98 1.58 -6.48
C ILE A 202 7.89 2.66 -6.40
N PRO A 203 8.15 3.92 -6.79
CA PRO A 203 7.13 4.96 -6.82
C PRO A 203 5.94 4.62 -7.70
N ASN A 204 6.16 4.09 -8.91
CA ASN A 204 5.08 3.73 -9.82
C ASN A 204 4.18 2.62 -9.24
N MET A 205 4.79 1.59 -8.67
CA MET A 205 4.07 0.49 -8.01
C MET A 205 3.24 0.99 -6.83
N LEU A 206 3.86 1.76 -5.93
CA LEU A 206 3.15 2.28 -4.76
C LEU A 206 2.08 3.29 -5.17
N CYS A 207 2.35 4.18 -6.12
CA CYS A 207 1.36 5.15 -6.64
C CYS A 207 0.11 4.44 -7.14
N SER A 208 0.26 3.40 -7.96
CA SER A 208 -0.86 2.61 -8.49
C SER A 208 -1.66 1.96 -7.36
N ALA A 209 -0.97 1.32 -6.40
CA ALA A 209 -1.65 0.70 -5.29
C ALA A 209 -2.39 1.71 -4.38
N ARG A 210 -1.77 2.86 -4.11
CA ARG A 210 -2.39 3.94 -3.33
C ARG A 210 -3.61 4.52 -4.04
N TYR A 211 -3.51 4.73 -5.35
CA TYR A 211 -4.60 5.27 -6.15
C TYR A 211 -5.80 4.31 -6.21
N GLY A 212 -5.54 3.02 -6.45
CA GLY A 212 -6.58 1.98 -6.36
C GLY A 212 -7.28 1.99 -5.01
N SER A 213 -6.51 2.06 -3.92
CA SER A 213 -7.11 2.19 -2.58
C SER A 213 -7.95 3.46 -2.41
N ALA A 214 -7.55 4.58 -2.99
CA ALA A 214 -8.27 5.85 -2.87
C ALA A 214 -9.60 5.81 -3.62
N ILE A 215 -9.63 5.23 -4.83
CA ILE A 215 -10.87 4.97 -5.59
C ILE A 215 -11.84 4.14 -4.75
N PHE A 216 -11.37 3.03 -4.19
CA PHE A 216 -12.21 2.14 -3.39
C PHE A 216 -12.74 2.81 -2.11
N MET A 217 -11.92 3.64 -1.45
CA MET A 217 -12.34 4.37 -0.26
C MET A 217 -13.37 5.46 -0.55
N ALA A 218 -13.23 6.15 -1.69
CA ALA A 218 -14.19 7.14 -2.15
C ALA A 218 -15.54 6.48 -2.49
N ASN A 219 -15.51 5.36 -3.22
CA ASN A 219 -16.68 4.60 -3.60
C ASN A 219 -16.38 3.09 -3.68
N GLN A 220 -16.88 2.33 -2.72
CA GLN A 220 -16.66 0.88 -2.64
C GLN A 220 -17.26 0.10 -3.82
N LYS A 221 -18.25 0.68 -4.53
CA LYS A 221 -18.83 0.07 -5.74
C LYS A 221 -17.83 -0.02 -6.89
N ASP A 222 -16.79 0.80 -6.88
CA ASP A 222 -15.74 0.81 -7.91
C ASP A 222 -14.61 -0.20 -7.62
N PHE A 223 -14.93 -1.28 -6.91
CA PHE A 223 -13.95 -2.30 -6.49
C PHE A 223 -13.15 -2.86 -7.66
N GLU A 224 -13.79 -3.27 -8.76
CA GLU A 224 -13.08 -3.85 -9.91
C GLU A 224 -12.08 -2.86 -10.53
N LYS A 225 -12.49 -1.60 -10.68
CA LYS A 225 -11.60 -0.53 -11.17
C LYS A 225 -10.43 -0.32 -10.21
N ALA A 226 -10.71 -0.22 -8.92
CA ALA A 226 -9.69 -0.08 -7.88
C ALA A 226 -8.72 -1.26 -7.84
N HIS A 227 -9.23 -2.49 -7.95
CA HIS A 227 -8.44 -3.73 -7.96
C HIS A 227 -7.59 -3.85 -9.22
N GLY A 228 -8.04 -3.30 -10.36
CA GLY A 228 -7.24 -3.16 -11.57
C GLY A 228 -5.89 -2.48 -11.31
N TYR A 229 -5.88 -1.37 -10.57
CA TYR A 229 -4.62 -0.68 -10.20
C TYR A 229 -3.76 -1.47 -9.20
N ILE A 230 -4.37 -2.31 -8.37
CA ILE A 230 -3.62 -3.23 -7.48
C ILE A 230 -2.94 -4.33 -8.31
N LYS A 231 -3.64 -4.89 -9.30
CA LYS A 231 -3.08 -5.86 -10.25
C LYS A 231 -1.92 -5.24 -11.02
N GLU A 232 -2.06 -4.00 -11.50
CA GLU A 232 -0.98 -3.23 -12.14
C GLU A 232 0.23 -3.07 -11.20
N ALA A 233 0.01 -2.71 -9.94
CA ALA A 233 1.10 -2.63 -8.96
C ALA A 233 1.80 -3.99 -8.78
N LYS A 234 1.04 -5.09 -8.71
CA LYS A 234 1.60 -6.44 -8.56
C LYS A 234 2.37 -6.92 -9.79
N GLN A 235 2.03 -6.47 -10.99
CA GLN A 235 2.84 -6.76 -12.19
C GLN A 235 4.28 -6.26 -12.02
N ARG A 236 4.53 -5.19 -11.25
CA ARG A 236 5.87 -4.67 -10.97
C ARG A 236 6.70 -5.55 -10.01
N PHE A 237 6.12 -6.57 -9.38
CA PHE A 237 6.85 -7.49 -8.50
C PHE A 237 7.91 -8.31 -9.27
N CYS A 238 7.79 -8.43 -10.60
CA CYS A 238 8.84 -9.05 -11.40
C CYS A 238 10.15 -8.23 -11.41
N PHE A 239 10.09 -6.92 -11.14
CA PHE A 239 11.25 -6.02 -11.11
C PHE A 239 11.70 -5.66 -9.69
N VAL A 240 10.76 -5.63 -8.74
CA VAL A 240 11.03 -5.33 -7.34
C VAL A 240 10.98 -6.63 -6.54
N LYS A 241 12.13 -7.08 -6.02
CA LYS A 241 12.16 -8.27 -5.14
C LYS A 241 11.28 -8.03 -3.91
N ALA A 242 10.77 -9.11 -3.34
CA ALA A 242 10.03 -9.08 -2.08
C ALA A 242 10.78 -8.25 -1.00
N CYS A 243 10.08 -7.25 -0.48
CA CYS A 243 10.58 -6.21 0.41
C CYS A 243 9.40 -5.46 1.06
N ARG A 244 9.68 -4.45 1.90
CA ARG A 244 8.67 -3.60 2.53
C ARG A 244 7.64 -3.03 1.55
N GLU A 245 8.04 -2.47 0.41
CA GLU A 245 7.13 -1.79 -0.52
C GLU A 245 6.17 -2.76 -1.20
N THR A 246 6.67 -3.92 -1.65
CA THR A 246 5.82 -4.99 -2.20
C THR A 246 4.86 -5.55 -1.14
N GLY A 247 5.31 -5.66 0.13
CA GLY A 247 4.44 -6.02 1.24
C GLY A 247 3.33 -4.99 1.50
N VAL A 248 3.60 -3.69 1.29
CA VAL A 248 2.58 -2.63 1.37
C VAL A 248 1.53 -2.75 0.26
N VAL A 249 1.88 -3.19 -0.94
CA VAL A 249 0.89 -3.45 -2.01
C VAL A 249 -0.06 -4.56 -1.58
N LEU A 250 0.47 -5.68 -1.08
CA LEU A 250 -0.34 -6.79 -0.55
C LEU A 250 -1.19 -6.35 0.66
N TYR A 251 -0.65 -5.46 1.50
CA TYR A 251 -1.40 -4.86 2.61
C TYR A 251 -2.58 -4.02 2.15
N ILE A 252 -2.41 -3.23 1.09
CA ILE A 252 -3.50 -2.45 0.51
C ILE A 252 -4.60 -3.38 0.00
N GLU A 253 -4.22 -4.41 -0.77
CA GLU A 253 -5.14 -5.42 -1.29
C GLU A 253 -5.91 -6.12 -0.17
N TYR A 254 -5.20 -6.57 0.87
CA TYR A 254 -5.79 -7.18 2.05
C TYR A 254 -6.85 -6.29 2.69
N ASN A 255 -6.57 -4.98 2.89
CA ASN A 255 -7.54 -4.08 3.50
C ASN A 255 -8.80 -3.88 2.62
N MET A 256 -8.65 -3.84 1.29
CA MET A 256 -9.78 -3.71 0.37
C MET A 256 -10.70 -4.93 0.48
N PHE A 257 -10.14 -6.13 0.42
CA PHE A 257 -10.91 -7.37 0.58
C PHE A 257 -11.48 -7.52 1.99
N ASN A 258 -10.80 -7.04 3.04
CA ASN A 258 -11.29 -7.15 4.41
C ASN A 258 -12.54 -6.28 4.63
N ILE A 259 -12.62 -5.12 3.97
CA ILE A 259 -13.85 -4.30 3.96
C ILE A 259 -15.01 -5.07 3.32
N ILE A 260 -14.80 -5.66 2.14
CA ILE A 260 -15.83 -6.47 1.44
C ILE A 260 -16.25 -7.69 2.28
N TYR A 261 -15.28 -8.34 2.91
CA TYR A 261 -15.54 -9.46 3.79
C TYR A 261 -16.33 -9.04 5.03
N SER A 262 -16.11 -7.84 5.57
CA SER A 262 -16.89 -7.33 6.71
C SER A 262 -18.38 -7.19 6.34
N ASP A 263 -18.69 -6.87 5.07
CA ASP A 263 -20.07 -6.76 4.58
C ASP A 263 -20.70 -8.10 4.21
N THR A 264 -19.93 -9.01 3.60
CA THR A 264 -20.47 -10.25 3.00
C THR A 264 -20.24 -11.50 3.84
N MET A 265 -19.21 -11.51 4.68
CA MET A 265 -18.82 -12.58 5.62
C MET A 265 -18.65 -13.97 4.98
N GLN A 266 -18.30 -14.05 3.69
CA GLN A 266 -18.16 -15.33 2.98
C GLN A 266 -16.89 -16.09 3.38
N TYR A 267 -16.99 -17.41 3.57
CA TYR A 267 -15.87 -18.25 4.04
C TYR A 267 -14.65 -18.26 3.10
N ASN A 268 -14.88 -18.38 1.78
CA ASN A 268 -13.83 -18.37 0.76
C ASN A 268 -12.99 -17.07 0.79
N GLN A 269 -13.60 -15.94 1.12
CA GLN A 269 -12.91 -14.67 1.25
C GLN A 269 -12.00 -14.63 2.48
N ARG A 270 -12.35 -15.30 3.58
CA ARG A 270 -11.49 -15.41 4.77
C ARG A 270 -10.18 -16.15 4.45
N GLU A 271 -10.27 -17.30 3.79
CA GLU A 271 -9.06 -18.06 3.41
C GLU A 271 -8.18 -17.27 2.44
N HIS A 272 -8.79 -16.55 1.48
CA HIS A 272 -8.05 -15.64 0.60
C HIS A 272 -7.34 -14.51 1.38
N LEU A 273 -8.01 -13.91 2.37
CA LEU A 273 -7.41 -12.90 3.24
C LEU A 273 -6.28 -13.46 4.10
N LEU A 274 -6.41 -14.68 4.61
CA LEU A 274 -5.34 -15.36 5.35
C LEU A 274 -4.11 -15.60 4.47
N ASP A 275 -4.31 -16.03 3.22
CA ASP A 275 -3.24 -16.20 2.25
C ASP A 275 -2.53 -14.88 1.91
N LEU A 276 -3.29 -13.83 1.58
CA LEU A 276 -2.75 -12.49 1.35
C LEU A 276 -1.95 -11.97 2.56
N GLY A 277 -2.46 -12.19 3.77
CA GLY A 277 -1.77 -11.78 5.00
C GLY A 277 -0.45 -12.52 5.22
N ARG A 278 -0.39 -13.83 4.90
CA ARG A 278 0.86 -14.63 4.96
C ARG A 278 1.87 -14.17 3.90
N GLN A 279 1.43 -13.93 2.67
CA GLN A 279 2.30 -13.39 1.61
C GLN A 279 2.88 -12.03 2.02
N ALA A 280 2.07 -11.14 2.58
CA ALA A 280 2.55 -9.83 3.05
C ALA A 280 3.61 -9.99 4.15
N ILE A 281 3.38 -10.88 5.12
CA ILE A 281 4.36 -11.25 6.15
C ILE A 281 5.69 -11.70 5.52
N ASP A 282 5.65 -12.61 4.56
CA ASP A 282 6.85 -13.14 3.90
C ASP A 282 7.67 -12.04 3.21
N HIS A 283 6.99 -11.04 2.64
CA HIS A 283 7.63 -9.88 2.02
C HIS A 283 8.29 -8.96 3.06
N PHE A 284 7.62 -8.66 4.17
CA PHE A 284 8.21 -7.85 5.25
C PHE A 284 9.39 -8.55 5.92
N GLN A 285 9.34 -9.88 6.06
CA GLN A 285 10.44 -10.66 6.62
C GLN A 285 11.74 -10.54 5.82
N LYS A 286 11.68 -10.20 4.52
CA LYS A 286 12.89 -9.97 3.72
C LYS A 286 13.70 -8.77 4.21
N GLU A 287 13.08 -7.82 4.91
CA GLU A 287 13.80 -6.70 5.55
C GLU A 287 14.61 -7.14 6.77
N LYS A 288 14.35 -8.30 7.38
CA LYS A 288 14.91 -8.67 8.70
C LYS A 288 16.44 -8.59 8.76
N LYS A 289 17.12 -8.89 7.65
CA LYS A 289 18.60 -8.83 7.58
C LYS A 289 19.15 -7.41 7.59
N THR A 290 18.44 -6.45 7.01
CA THR A 290 18.92 -5.07 6.85
C THR A 290 18.26 -4.12 7.83
N ASN A 291 16.96 -4.29 8.09
CA ASN A 291 16.13 -3.44 8.94
C ASN A 291 15.29 -4.34 9.88
N PRO A 292 15.90 -4.96 10.91
CA PRO A 292 15.21 -5.90 11.79
C PRO A 292 14.00 -5.23 12.50
N GLU A 293 14.15 -3.99 12.96
CA GLU A 293 13.08 -3.26 13.63
C GLU A 293 11.87 -3.02 12.72
N VAL A 294 12.15 -2.63 11.47
CA VAL A 294 11.12 -2.41 10.45
C VAL A 294 10.39 -3.73 10.18
N ALA A 295 11.13 -4.82 9.98
CA ALA A 295 10.54 -6.13 9.75
C ALA A 295 9.61 -6.54 10.91
N GLU A 296 10.07 -6.39 12.16
CA GLU A 296 9.30 -6.73 13.35
C GLU A 296 8.03 -5.88 13.52
N ASP A 297 8.11 -4.58 13.27
CA ASP A 297 6.96 -3.69 13.40
C ASP A 297 5.88 -4.00 12.34
N PHE A 298 6.26 -4.39 11.13
CA PHE A 298 5.32 -4.88 10.11
C PHE A 298 4.78 -6.28 10.42
N LEU A 299 5.60 -7.17 10.98
CA LEU A 299 5.17 -8.50 11.45
C LEU A 299 4.12 -8.37 12.57
N ARG A 300 4.34 -7.48 13.55
CA ARG A 300 3.38 -7.16 14.60
C ARG A 300 2.06 -6.68 14.00
N MET A 301 2.13 -5.71 13.09
CA MET A 301 0.97 -5.15 12.41
C MET A 301 0.11 -6.24 11.74
N PHE A 302 0.73 -7.13 10.96
CA PHE A 302 0.00 -8.19 10.27
C PHE A 302 -0.48 -9.29 11.22
N SER A 303 0.27 -9.61 12.27
CA SER A 303 -0.16 -10.58 13.28
C SER A 303 -1.44 -10.10 13.98
N LEU A 304 -1.55 -8.81 14.28
CA LEU A 304 -2.79 -8.21 14.82
C LEU A 304 -3.95 -8.31 13.82
N LYS A 305 -3.71 -8.03 12.53
CA LYS A 305 -4.74 -8.13 11.50
C LYS A 305 -5.23 -9.56 11.27
N LEU A 306 -4.32 -10.53 11.28
CA LEU A 306 -4.67 -11.94 11.22
C LEU A 306 -5.46 -12.38 12.47
N ALA A 307 -5.06 -11.92 13.66
CA ALA A 307 -5.82 -12.17 14.89
C ALA A 307 -7.24 -11.60 14.79
N HIS A 308 -7.40 -10.37 14.29
CA HIS A 308 -8.71 -9.76 14.04
C HIS A 308 -9.57 -10.61 13.09
N LEU A 309 -9.00 -11.03 11.96
CA LEU A 309 -9.69 -11.87 10.99
C LEU A 309 -10.15 -13.21 11.61
N TYR A 310 -9.29 -13.87 12.39
CA TYR A 310 -9.65 -15.10 13.10
C TYR A 310 -10.78 -14.89 14.11
N LEU A 311 -10.77 -13.77 14.82
CA LEU A 311 -11.73 -13.45 15.87
C LEU A 311 -13.05 -12.84 15.34
N GLY A 312 -13.20 -12.72 14.02
CA GLY A 312 -14.36 -12.10 13.39
C GLY A 312 -14.48 -10.62 13.76
N ILE A 313 -13.37 -9.89 13.67
CA ILE A 313 -13.29 -8.45 13.91
C ILE A 313 -13.07 -7.75 12.57
N GLY A 314 -13.91 -6.77 12.25
CA GLY A 314 -13.83 -5.97 11.03
C GLY A 314 -12.64 -5.01 11.05
N LEU A 315 -12.39 -4.35 9.92
CA LEU A 315 -11.24 -3.45 9.75
C LEU A 315 -11.20 -2.31 10.79
N PHE A 316 -12.37 -1.85 11.24
CA PHE A 316 -12.53 -0.77 12.22
C PHE A 316 -12.84 -1.28 13.62
N GLY A 317 -12.61 -2.57 13.91
CA GLY A 317 -12.72 -3.15 15.25
C GLY A 317 -14.11 -3.63 15.64
N ASP A 318 -15.07 -3.50 14.73
CA ASP A 318 -16.45 -3.94 14.91
C ASP A 318 -16.53 -5.48 14.96
N TYR A 319 -17.44 -6.00 15.79
CA TYR A 319 -17.65 -7.45 15.87
C TYR A 319 -18.54 -7.90 14.71
N LEU A 320 -17.96 -8.70 13.82
CA LEU A 320 -18.69 -9.28 12.70
C LEU A 320 -19.70 -10.30 13.23
N LYS A 321 -20.87 -10.36 12.59
CA LYS A 321 -21.94 -11.32 12.86
C LYS A 321 -21.65 -12.69 12.25
N SER A 322 -20.41 -13.16 12.39
CA SER A 322 -19.95 -14.46 11.91
C SER A 322 -19.61 -15.36 13.09
N ASP A 323 -19.92 -16.65 12.95
CA ASP A 323 -19.48 -17.64 13.93
C ASP A 323 -17.95 -17.73 13.99
N VAL A 324 -17.44 -17.81 15.22
CA VAL A 324 -16.00 -17.91 15.51
C VAL A 324 -15.72 -19.27 16.17
N PRO A 325 -15.32 -20.29 15.40
CA PRO A 325 -14.88 -21.57 15.95
C PRO A 325 -13.75 -21.44 16.97
N ASN A 326 -13.75 -22.33 17.98
CA ASN A 326 -12.70 -22.37 19.01
C ASN A 326 -11.27 -22.41 18.44
N LYS A 327 -11.05 -23.13 17.33
CA LYS A 327 -9.74 -23.17 16.66
C LYS A 327 -9.21 -21.77 16.30
N TYR A 328 -10.09 -20.85 15.92
CA TYR A 328 -9.71 -19.48 15.57
C TYR A 328 -9.51 -18.60 16.79
N ILE A 329 -10.24 -18.86 17.89
CA ILE A 329 -9.99 -18.22 19.18
C ILE A 329 -8.56 -18.54 19.64
N GLU A 330 -8.17 -19.81 19.58
CA GLU A 330 -6.83 -20.25 19.96
C GLU A 330 -5.73 -19.67 19.05
N GLU A 331 -5.95 -19.62 17.73
CA GLU A 331 -5.01 -18.94 16.82
C GLU A 331 -4.89 -17.43 17.12
N GLY A 332 -6.00 -16.76 17.42
CA GLY A 332 -6.01 -15.36 17.86
C GLY A 332 -5.17 -15.17 19.12
N LYS A 333 -5.40 -15.98 20.16
CA LYS A 333 -4.60 -15.97 21.40
C LYS A 333 -3.12 -16.21 21.14
N ARG A 334 -2.77 -17.18 20.29
CA ARG A 334 -1.37 -17.51 19.95
C ARG A 334 -0.66 -16.32 19.31
N LEU A 335 -1.31 -15.61 18.40
CA LEU A 335 -0.77 -14.42 17.76
C LEU A 335 -0.58 -13.27 18.76
N LEU A 336 -1.58 -13.01 19.62
CA LEU A 336 -1.47 -11.97 20.65
C LEU A 336 -0.36 -12.30 21.67
N LYS A 337 -0.23 -13.56 22.06
CA LYS A 337 0.84 -14.02 22.95
C LYS A 337 2.22 -13.81 22.32
N THR A 338 2.38 -14.13 21.04
CA THR A 338 3.64 -13.90 20.29
C THR A 338 4.06 -12.43 20.34
N ILE A 339 3.10 -11.52 20.22
CA ILE A 339 3.35 -10.07 20.30
C ILE A 339 3.73 -9.66 21.73
N LYS A 340 3.00 -10.14 22.74
CA LYS A 340 3.22 -9.79 24.14
C LYS A 340 4.55 -10.32 24.69
N ASP A 341 4.92 -11.55 24.31
CA ASP A 341 6.15 -12.21 24.78
C ASP A 341 7.40 -11.63 24.09
N ASN A 342 7.25 -10.96 22.94
CA ASN A 342 8.33 -10.22 22.29
C ASN A 342 8.40 -8.79 22.85
N LYS A 343 9.30 -8.58 23.80
CA LYS A 343 9.53 -7.28 24.47
C LYS A 343 9.69 -6.12 23.48
N GLN A 344 10.46 -6.30 22.41
CA GLN A 344 10.70 -5.23 21.42
C GLN A 344 9.44 -4.88 20.63
N MET A 345 8.64 -5.88 20.25
CA MET A 345 7.36 -5.65 19.57
C MET A 345 6.38 -4.90 20.47
N TRP A 346 6.33 -5.24 21.77
CA TRP A 346 5.43 -4.64 22.74
C TRP A 346 5.82 -3.18 23.05
N GLU A 347 7.07 -2.93 23.43
CA GLU A 347 7.53 -1.60 23.86
C GLU A 347 7.50 -0.55 22.73
N ARG A 348 7.63 -0.97 21.46
CA ARG A 348 7.59 -0.07 20.30
C ARG A 348 6.18 0.09 19.70
N MET A 349 5.16 -0.55 20.26
CA MET A 349 3.82 -0.58 19.69
C MET A 349 3.21 0.82 19.58
N GLU A 350 2.77 1.20 18.39
CA GLU A 350 2.09 2.49 18.20
C GLU A 350 0.64 2.44 18.68
N VAL A 351 0.11 3.60 19.08
CA VAL A 351 -1.23 3.80 19.66
C VAL A 351 -2.31 3.05 18.88
N ARG A 352 -2.33 3.15 17.54
CA ARG A 352 -3.32 2.43 16.72
C ARG A 352 -3.21 0.91 16.90
N TRP A 353 -2.01 0.35 16.92
CA TRP A 353 -1.81 -1.09 17.04
C TRP A 353 -2.06 -1.61 18.46
N GLU A 354 -1.83 -0.77 19.47
CA GLU A 354 -2.23 -1.04 20.85
C GLU A 354 -3.76 -1.12 20.96
N TRP A 355 -4.51 -0.21 20.33
CA TRP A 355 -5.96 -0.31 20.24
C TRP A 355 -6.41 -1.61 19.53
N PHE A 356 -5.77 -2.00 18.43
CA PHE A 356 -6.03 -3.28 17.76
C PHE A 356 -5.83 -4.46 18.73
N TYR A 357 -4.74 -4.45 19.50
CA TYR A 357 -4.43 -5.51 20.47
C TYR A 357 -5.52 -5.66 21.52
N TYR A 358 -5.94 -4.57 22.16
CA TYR A 358 -6.97 -4.63 23.21
C TYR A 358 -8.37 -4.94 22.67
N THR A 359 -8.68 -4.52 21.45
CA THR A 359 -9.92 -4.92 20.76
C THR A 359 -9.98 -6.44 20.56
N ALA A 360 -8.84 -7.07 20.21
CA ALA A 360 -8.76 -8.52 20.08
C ALA A 360 -8.90 -9.25 21.43
N GLN A 361 -8.25 -8.73 22.49
CA GLN A 361 -8.42 -9.26 23.85
C GLN A 361 -9.87 -9.18 24.31
N ALA A 362 -10.54 -8.04 24.09
CA ALA A 362 -11.96 -7.87 24.41
C ALA A 362 -12.83 -8.91 23.70
N ARG A 363 -12.56 -9.15 22.41
CA ARG A 363 -13.32 -10.14 21.62
C ARG A 363 -13.11 -11.56 22.14
N ILE A 364 -11.89 -11.93 22.51
CA ILE A 364 -11.60 -13.24 23.12
C ILE A 364 -12.40 -13.40 24.41
N SER A 365 -12.30 -12.46 25.36
CA SER A 365 -13.06 -12.52 26.61
C SER A 365 -14.57 -12.57 26.37
N TYR A 366 -15.08 -11.87 25.36
CA TYR A 366 -16.50 -11.91 24.99
C TYR A 366 -16.92 -13.31 24.50
N LEU A 367 -16.11 -13.93 23.64
CA LEU A 367 -16.36 -15.26 23.07
C LEU A 367 -16.23 -16.36 24.14
N GLU A 368 -15.39 -16.16 25.15
CA GLU A 368 -15.25 -17.04 26.31
C GLU A 368 -16.31 -16.81 27.40
N ASN A 369 -17.33 -16.00 27.10
CA ASN A 369 -18.41 -15.66 28.02
C ASN A 369 -17.95 -14.99 29.32
N CYS A 370 -16.89 -14.17 29.23
CA CYS A 370 -16.37 -13.29 30.28
C CYS A 370 -16.68 -11.81 29.95
N PRO A 371 -17.96 -11.37 29.96
CA PRO A 371 -18.34 -10.06 29.44
C PRO A 371 -17.82 -8.87 30.24
N LEU A 372 -17.59 -9.03 31.55
CA LEU A 372 -17.00 -7.97 32.38
C LEU A 372 -15.55 -7.67 31.96
N GLN A 373 -14.75 -8.72 31.75
CA GLN A 373 -13.38 -8.58 31.27
C GLN A 373 -13.35 -8.02 29.83
N ALA A 374 -14.29 -8.44 28.99
CA ALA A 374 -14.45 -7.88 27.64
C ALA A 374 -14.73 -6.37 27.70
N LEU A 375 -15.57 -5.93 28.64
CA LEU A 375 -15.89 -4.52 28.86
C LEU A 375 -14.65 -3.74 29.32
N GLU A 376 -13.86 -4.27 30.25
CA GLU A 376 -12.61 -3.65 30.71
C GLU A 376 -11.61 -3.45 29.56
N PHE A 377 -11.37 -4.48 28.75
CA PHE A 377 -10.48 -4.38 27.59
C PHE A 377 -11.02 -3.39 26.55
N THR A 378 -12.33 -3.33 26.33
CA THR A 378 -12.92 -2.38 25.38
C THR A 378 -12.80 -0.94 25.88
N LYS A 379 -13.01 -0.70 27.17
CA LYS A 379 -12.79 0.62 27.80
C LYS A 379 -11.32 1.04 27.72
N HIS A 380 -10.40 0.09 27.90
CA HIS A 380 -8.97 0.36 27.72
C HIS A 380 -8.64 0.69 26.25
N ALA A 381 -9.17 -0.06 25.30
CA ALA A 381 -9.03 0.25 23.88
C ALA A 381 -9.54 1.67 23.57
N LEU A 382 -10.73 2.04 24.05
CA LEU A 382 -11.28 3.40 23.89
C LEU A 382 -10.31 4.46 24.42
N SER A 383 -9.79 4.29 25.64
CA SER A 383 -8.82 5.22 26.23
C SER A 383 -7.55 5.36 25.37
N VAL A 384 -7.04 4.26 24.79
CA VAL A 384 -5.91 4.28 23.85
C VAL A 384 -6.28 5.05 22.57
N ALA A 385 -7.45 4.81 22.00
CA ALA A 385 -7.89 5.49 20.78
C ALA A 385 -8.03 7.01 20.98
N GLU A 386 -8.55 7.44 22.14
CA GLU A 386 -8.72 8.86 22.51
C GLU A 386 -7.39 9.61 22.65
N LYS A 387 -6.30 8.93 23.06
CA LYS A 387 -4.95 9.51 23.04
C LYS A 387 -4.50 9.93 21.64
N GLY A 388 -5.10 9.38 20.59
CA GLY A 388 -4.84 9.73 19.19
C GLY A 388 -5.34 11.10 18.73
N LYS A 389 -5.81 11.97 19.65
CA LYS A 389 -6.17 13.39 19.41
C LYS A 389 -7.14 13.62 18.24
N GLY A 390 -8.26 12.88 18.22
CA GLY A 390 -9.39 13.16 17.32
C GLY A 390 -9.32 12.54 15.91
N ASN A 391 -8.25 11.81 15.58
CA ASN A 391 -8.04 11.22 14.24
C ASN A 391 -8.29 9.70 14.17
N ASN A 392 -8.67 9.09 15.29
CA ASN A 392 -9.10 7.68 15.40
C ASN A 392 -10.63 7.60 15.50
N GLN A 393 -11.36 8.40 14.72
CA GLN A 393 -12.82 8.55 14.89
C GLN A 393 -13.57 7.24 14.68
N ASN A 394 -13.14 6.44 13.72
CA ASN A 394 -13.75 5.13 13.44
C ASN A 394 -13.48 4.15 14.59
N GLU A 395 -12.26 4.13 15.12
CA GLU A 395 -11.87 3.31 16.27
C GLU A 395 -12.61 3.71 17.55
N ILE A 396 -12.72 5.02 17.82
CA ILE A 396 -13.46 5.57 18.97
C ILE A 396 -14.95 5.19 18.85
N LYS A 397 -15.54 5.38 17.68
CA LYS A 397 -16.95 5.03 17.43
C LYS A 397 -17.17 3.54 17.66
N SER A 398 -16.33 2.70 17.03
CA SER A 398 -16.41 1.24 17.16
C SER A 398 -16.26 0.76 18.60
N SER A 399 -15.32 1.31 19.37
CA SER A 399 -15.18 1.00 20.79
C SER A 399 -16.40 1.40 21.61
N LYS A 400 -17.01 2.57 21.34
CA LYS A 400 -18.25 3.00 22.02
C LYS A 400 -19.43 2.09 21.69
N ASP A 401 -19.63 1.79 20.41
CA ASP A 401 -20.70 0.89 19.95
C ASP A 401 -20.54 -0.51 20.58
N THR A 402 -19.31 -1.00 20.69
CA THR A 402 -18.99 -2.29 21.34
C THR A 402 -19.23 -2.26 22.85
N ILE A 403 -18.92 -1.16 23.54
CA ILE A 403 -19.22 -1.00 24.97
C ILE A 403 -20.72 -1.14 25.20
N THR A 404 -21.54 -0.39 24.47
CA THR A 404 -23.00 -0.45 24.58
C THR A 404 -23.51 -1.88 24.34
N TYR A 405 -23.00 -2.55 23.30
CA TYR A 405 -23.36 -3.93 22.99
C TYR A 405 -23.02 -4.92 24.13
N ILE A 406 -21.85 -4.79 24.75
CA ILE A 406 -21.44 -5.66 25.86
C ILE A 406 -22.28 -5.37 27.12
N GLU A 407 -22.53 -4.09 27.43
CA GLU A 407 -23.35 -3.67 28.57
C GLU A 407 -24.78 -4.21 28.46
N ASP A 408 -25.40 -4.12 27.28
CA ASP A 408 -26.73 -4.70 27.02
C ASP A 408 -26.76 -6.21 27.27
N LYS A 409 -25.71 -6.93 26.86
CA LYS A 409 -25.59 -8.38 27.12
C LYS A 409 -25.50 -8.66 28.63
N ILE A 410 -24.70 -7.91 29.37
CA ILE A 410 -24.57 -8.06 30.84
C ILE A 410 -25.92 -7.84 31.51
N SER A 411 -26.62 -6.75 31.18
CA SER A 411 -27.94 -6.44 31.75
C SER A 411 -28.98 -7.50 31.38
N SER A 412 -28.91 -8.11 30.19
CA SER A 412 -29.81 -9.20 29.80
C SER A 412 -29.55 -10.50 30.60
N GLN A 413 -28.28 -10.81 30.88
CA GLN A 413 -27.90 -11.97 31.69
C GLN A 413 -28.31 -11.80 33.15
N GLN A 414 -28.11 -10.61 33.71
CA GLN A 414 -28.57 -10.26 35.06
C GLN A 414 -30.09 -10.39 35.18
N ARG A 415 -30.85 -9.84 34.22
CA ARG A 415 -32.32 -9.98 34.20
C ARG A 415 -32.75 -11.45 34.16
N ARG A 416 -32.15 -12.28 33.31
CA ARG A 416 -32.45 -13.73 33.28
C ARG A 416 -32.16 -14.42 34.61
N TRP A 417 -31.04 -14.08 35.26
CA TRP A 417 -30.70 -14.65 36.57
C TRP A 417 -31.72 -14.26 37.66
N TYR A 418 -32.19 -13.00 37.67
CA TYR A 418 -33.25 -12.58 38.59
C TYR A 418 -34.58 -13.30 38.32
N PHE A 419 -35.00 -13.49 37.07
CA PHE A 419 -36.24 -14.20 36.75
C PHE A 419 -36.18 -15.71 37.07
N CYS A 420 -35.03 -16.36 36.90
CA CYS A 420 -34.87 -17.77 37.24
C CYS A 420 -34.78 -18.04 38.77
N ASN A 421 -34.57 -17.01 39.59
CA ASN A 421 -34.49 -17.12 41.06
C ASN A 421 -35.76 -16.63 41.78
N ILE A 422 -36.80 -16.22 41.03
CA ILE A 422 -38.10 -15.76 41.56
C ILE A 422 -39.21 -16.80 41.31
N ILE A 423 -38.90 -17.91 40.64
CA ILE A 423 -39.75 -19.11 40.49
C ILE A 423 -39.16 -20.20 41.37
#